data_AF-A0A820P7Q8-F1
#
_entry.id   AF-A0A820P7Q8-F1
#
_cell.length_a   1.000
_cell.length_b   1.000
_cell.length_c   1.000
_cell.angle_alpha   90.00
_cell.angle_beta   90.00
_cell.angle_gamma   90.00
#
_symmetry.space_group_name_H-M   'P 1'
#
loop_
_entity.id
_entity.type
_entity.pdbx_description
1 polymer ?
#
loop_
_entity_poly.entity_id
_entity_poly.type
_entity_poly.pdbx_seq_one_letter_code
_entity_poly.pdbx_strand_id
1 'polypeptide(L)'
;VTNEPYMSIYVFCHDISFHIDWALDYRDYIQIFNFDAQLLSRMTRDIGDYFLTESKRLLDENPPNNSAAYHRLSWTHKLYERYGKMERVSMRRELHEVNQLLEEVEEGLKSSSDEDD
;
A
#
# COMPACT_ATOMS: atom_id res chain seq x y z
N VAL A 1 -24.75 5.43 -2.99
CA VAL A 1 -23.90 4.64 -3.92
C VAL A 1 -23.07 5.66 -4.66
N THR A 2 -21.76 5.67 -4.45
CA THR A 2 -20.84 6.66 -5.02
C THR A 2 -20.65 6.39 -6.52
N ASN A 3 -20.46 7.43 -7.33
CA ASN A 3 -20.44 7.35 -8.79
C ASN A 3 -19.10 6.84 -9.37
N GLU A 4 -18.27 6.15 -8.59
CA GLU A 4 -16.94 5.69 -9.00
C GLU A 4 -16.76 4.19 -8.71
N PRO A 5 -16.14 3.40 -9.62
CA PRO A 5 -15.84 2.00 -9.37
C PRO A 5 -14.78 1.85 -8.27
N TYR A 6 -15.11 1.17 -7.18
CA TYR A 6 -14.14 0.82 -6.14
C TYR A 6 -13.53 -0.54 -6.45
N MET A 7 -12.25 -0.62 -6.84
CA MET A 7 -11.54 -1.91 -6.99
C MET A 7 -11.10 -2.54 -5.66
N SER A 8 -11.61 -2.06 -4.51
CA SER A 8 -11.03 -2.32 -3.18
C SER A 8 -11.77 -3.38 -2.35
N ILE A 9 -12.91 -3.90 -2.81
CA ILE A 9 -13.63 -4.94 -2.04
C ILE A 9 -13.06 -6.30 -2.43
N TYR A 10 -12.25 -6.87 -1.55
CA TYR A 10 -11.78 -8.24 -1.72
C TYR A 10 -12.77 -9.23 -1.10
N VAL A 11 -13.17 -10.22 -1.89
CA VAL A 11 -14.06 -11.30 -1.45
C VAL A 11 -13.30 -12.61 -1.53
N PHE A 12 -13.20 -13.30 -0.41
CA PHE A 12 -12.69 -14.66 -0.36
C PHE A 12 -13.84 -15.61 -0.16
N CYS A 13 -14.07 -16.51 -1.11
CA CYS A 13 -15.24 -17.40 -1.09
C CYS A 13 -14.91 -18.87 -1.30
N HIS A 14 -13.61 -19.24 -1.31
CA HIS A 14 -13.08 -20.60 -1.54
C HIS A 14 -13.44 -21.25 -2.89
N ASP A 15 -14.66 -21.05 -3.41
CA ASP A 15 -15.15 -21.50 -4.71
C ASP A 15 -15.91 -20.37 -5.43
N ILE A 16 -15.21 -19.65 -6.30
CA ILE A 16 -15.76 -18.58 -7.15
C ILE A 16 -16.91 -19.11 -8.02
N SER A 17 -16.85 -20.37 -8.46
CA SER A 17 -17.86 -20.93 -9.39
C SER A 17 -19.24 -20.93 -8.77
N PHE A 18 -19.33 -21.16 -7.46
CA PHE A 18 -20.59 -21.13 -6.73
C PHE A 18 -21.16 -19.71 -6.57
N HIS A 19 -20.30 -18.69 -6.62
CA HIS A 19 -20.67 -17.29 -6.37
C HIS A 19 -20.66 -16.41 -7.63
N ILE A 20 -20.34 -16.97 -8.80
CA ILE A 20 -20.07 -16.18 -10.00
C ILE A 20 -21.29 -15.39 -10.49
N ASP A 21 -22.49 -15.96 -10.38
CA ASP A 21 -23.72 -15.31 -10.81
C ASP A 21 -24.00 -14.04 -9.99
N TRP A 22 -23.81 -14.12 -8.67
CA TRP A 22 -23.87 -12.95 -7.79
C TRP A 22 -22.71 -11.97 -8.06
N ALA A 23 -21.50 -12.49 -8.30
CA ALA A 23 -20.32 -11.68 -8.51
C ALA A 23 -20.40 -10.80 -9.77
N LEU A 24 -21.06 -11.27 -10.82
CA LEU A 24 -21.20 -10.54 -12.08
C LEU A 24 -21.91 -9.20 -11.91
N ASP A 25 -22.88 -9.12 -10.99
CA ASP A 25 -23.59 -7.88 -10.66
C ASP A 25 -22.67 -6.82 -10.03
N TYR A 26 -21.55 -7.25 -9.46
CA TYR A 26 -20.58 -6.39 -8.76
C TYR A 26 -19.18 -6.44 -9.37
N ARG A 27 -19.01 -6.97 -10.58
CA ARG A 27 -17.69 -7.23 -11.19
C ARG A 27 -16.78 -5.99 -11.27
N ASP A 28 -17.38 -4.81 -11.32
CA ASP A 28 -16.66 -3.52 -11.38
C ASP A 28 -16.23 -3.02 -9.99
N TYR A 29 -16.68 -3.69 -8.92
CA TYR A 29 -16.51 -3.29 -7.52
C TYR A 29 -15.80 -4.33 -6.65
N ILE A 30 -15.72 -5.59 -7.07
CA ILE A 30 -15.15 -6.67 -6.27
C ILE A 30 -14.02 -7.40 -6.99
N GLN A 31 -13.05 -7.84 -6.21
CA GLN A 31 -12.07 -8.84 -6.63
C GLN A 31 -12.25 -10.09 -5.81
N ILE A 32 -12.43 -11.23 -6.46
CA ILE A 32 -12.73 -12.49 -5.79
C ILE A 32 -11.55 -13.44 -5.88
N PHE A 33 -11.27 -14.12 -4.78
CA PHE A 33 -10.15 -15.03 -4.64
C PHE A 33 -10.64 -16.41 -4.18
N ASN A 34 -10.09 -17.45 -4.81
CA ASN A 34 -10.26 -18.86 -4.40
C ASN A 34 -9.24 -19.27 -3.34
N PHE A 35 -8.10 -18.58 -3.30
CA PHE A 35 -6.97 -18.93 -2.43
C PHE A 35 -6.60 -17.77 -1.52
N ASP A 36 -6.50 -18.07 -0.23
CA ASP A 36 -6.12 -17.14 0.83
C ASP A 36 -4.74 -16.52 0.58
N ALA A 37 -3.80 -17.29 0.03
CA ALA A 37 -2.47 -16.82 -0.31
C ALA A 37 -2.50 -15.68 -1.37
N GLN A 38 -3.38 -15.78 -2.37
CA GLN A 38 -3.54 -14.76 -3.41
C GLN A 38 -4.20 -13.50 -2.87
N LEU A 39 -5.21 -13.67 -2.02
CA LEU A 39 -5.83 -12.55 -1.32
C LEU A 39 -4.79 -11.83 -0.45
N LEU A 40 -4.04 -12.58 0.35
CA LEU A 40 -3.05 -12.03 1.26
C LEU A 40 -1.92 -11.30 0.52
N SER A 41 -1.42 -11.85 -0.59
CA SER A 41 -0.37 -11.18 -1.36
C SER A 41 -0.88 -9.89 -1.99
N ARG A 42 -2.10 -9.91 -2.53
CA ARG A 42 -2.75 -8.72 -3.09
C ARG A 42 -2.97 -7.64 -2.04
N MET A 43 -3.53 -7.99 -0.88
CA MET A 43 -3.73 -7.06 0.24
C MET A 43 -2.41 -6.48 0.74
N THR A 44 -1.37 -7.30 0.84
CA THR A 44 -0.04 -6.86 1.31
C THR A 44 0.51 -5.76 0.41
N ARG A 45 0.41 -5.93 -0.91
CA ARG A 45 0.84 -4.92 -1.89
C ARG A 45 -0.03 -3.68 -1.81
N ASP A 46 -1.36 -3.84 -1.87
CA ASP A 46 -2.28 -2.69 -1.97
C ASP A 46 -2.25 -1.83 -0.68
N ILE A 47 -1.98 -2.41 0.50
CA ILE A 47 -1.69 -1.64 1.73
C ILE A 47 -0.37 -0.87 1.62
N GLY A 48 0.67 -1.49 1.03
CA GLY A 48 1.94 -0.81 0.75
C GLY A 48 1.76 0.39 -0.17
N ASP A 49 1.04 0.21 -1.28
CA ASP A 49 0.73 1.27 -2.24
C ASP A 49 -0.06 2.43 -1.57
N TYR A 50 -1.01 2.09 -0.70
CA TYR A 50 -1.76 3.07 0.09
C TYR A 50 -0.85 3.87 1.02
N PHE A 51 0.03 3.21 1.78
CA PHE A 51 0.97 3.91 2.67
C PHE A 51 1.99 4.76 1.92
N LEU A 52 2.45 4.33 0.74
CA LEU A 52 3.32 5.14 -0.11
C LEU A 52 2.61 6.39 -0.63
N THR A 53 1.36 6.26 -1.08
CA THR A 53 0.56 7.40 -1.57
C THR A 53 0.32 8.40 -0.46
N GLU A 54 -0.07 7.90 0.71
CA GLU A 54 -0.38 8.72 1.86
C GLU A 54 0.88 9.35 2.49
N SER A 55 2.06 8.70 2.43
CA SER A 55 3.32 9.33 2.87
C SER A 55 3.74 10.47 1.96
N LYS A 56 3.62 10.32 0.63
CA LYS A 56 3.87 11.42 -0.33
C LYS A 56 2.96 12.61 -0.05
N ARG A 57 1.67 12.35 0.18
CA ARG A 57 0.70 13.40 0.55
C ARG A 57 1.11 14.15 1.80
N LEU A 58 1.60 13.47 2.83
CA LEU A 58 2.10 14.10 4.06
C LEU A 58 3.37 14.94 3.86
N LEU A 59 4.21 14.57 2.91
CA LEU A 59 5.42 15.31 2.57
C LEU A 59 5.11 16.57 1.77
N ASP A 60 4.04 16.54 0.98
CA ASP A 60 3.53 17.70 0.23
C ASP A 60 2.73 18.69 1.12
N GLU A 61 2.42 18.34 2.38
CA GLU A 61 1.79 19.25 3.35
C GLU A 61 2.74 20.39 3.74
N ASN A 62 2.18 21.53 4.18
CA ASN A 62 2.96 22.66 4.68
C ASN A 62 2.47 23.09 6.08
N PRO A 63 3.25 22.85 7.16
CA PRO A 63 4.56 22.19 7.15
C PRO A 63 4.47 20.68 6.86
N PRO A 64 5.52 20.06 6.29
CA PRO A 64 5.56 18.62 6.06
C PRO A 64 5.43 17.81 7.35
N ASN A 65 4.66 16.72 7.33
CA ASN A 65 4.54 15.81 8.48
C ASN A 65 5.54 14.65 8.36
N ASN A 66 6.82 14.97 8.56
CA ASN A 66 7.94 14.04 8.38
C ASN A 66 7.83 12.79 9.27
N SER A 67 7.40 12.94 10.53
CA SER A 67 7.29 11.80 11.45
C SER A 67 6.27 10.77 10.98
N ALA A 68 5.06 11.21 10.60
CA ALA A 68 4.03 10.30 10.12
C ALA A 68 4.39 9.71 8.74
N ALA A 69 5.04 10.50 7.87
CA ALA A 69 5.53 10.03 6.57
C ALA A 69 6.57 8.92 6.74
N TYR A 70 7.54 9.11 7.64
CA TYR A 70 8.58 8.12 7.96
C TYR A 70 7.99 6.77 8.35
N HIS A 71 7.04 6.78 9.31
CA HIS A 71 6.42 5.54 9.78
C HIS A 71 5.69 4.80 8.67
N ARG A 72 4.98 5.52 7.78
CA ARG A 72 4.26 4.93 6.64
C ARG A 72 5.22 4.38 5.58
N LEU A 73 6.31 5.09 5.28
CA LEU A 73 7.35 4.60 4.37
C LEU A 73 8.07 3.36 4.91
N SER A 74 8.38 3.32 6.22
CA SER A 74 8.98 2.14 6.86
C SER A 74 8.09 0.91 6.75
N TRP A 75 6.78 1.07 6.92
CA TRP A 75 5.81 -0.01 6.69
C TRP A 75 5.72 -0.40 5.23
N THR A 76 5.69 0.57 4.31
CA THR A 76 5.70 0.34 2.86
C THR A 76 6.88 -0.55 2.46
N HIS A 77 8.09 -0.23 2.93
CA HIS A 77 9.29 -1.02 2.67
C HIS A 77 9.10 -2.49 3.07
N LYS A 78 8.67 -2.73 4.32
CA LYS A 78 8.44 -4.09 4.85
C LYS A 78 7.36 -4.84 4.06
N LEU A 79 6.30 -4.16 3.67
CA LEU A 79 5.19 -4.74 2.90
C LEU A 79 5.65 -5.13 1.49
N TYR A 80 6.43 -4.29 0.80
CA TYR A 80 6.99 -4.62 -0.51
C TYR A 80 7.98 -5.77 -0.44
N GLU A 81 8.88 -5.80 0.55
CA GLU A 81 9.75 -6.98 0.76
C GLU A 81 8.95 -8.26 0.98
N ARG A 82 7.87 -8.18 1.76
CA ARG A 82 7.01 -9.34 2.03
C ARG A 82 6.27 -9.79 0.77
N TYR A 83 5.70 -8.86 0.03
CA TYR A 83 5.02 -9.12 -1.23
C TYR A 83 5.98 -9.75 -2.26
N GLY A 84 7.17 -9.18 -2.44
CA GLY A 84 8.19 -9.74 -3.33
C GLY A 84 8.57 -11.19 -2.97
N LYS A 85 8.65 -11.52 -1.68
CA LYS A 85 8.87 -12.90 -1.21
C LYS A 85 7.68 -13.83 -1.48
N MET A 86 6.44 -13.34 -1.32
CA MET A 86 5.22 -14.13 -1.54
C MET A 86 5.04 -14.47 -3.02
N GLU A 87 5.16 -13.48 -3.90
CA GLU A 87 4.96 -13.64 -5.35
C GLU A 87 6.23 -14.07 -6.10
N ARG A 88 7.38 -14.12 -5.41
CA ARG A 88 8.71 -14.40 -5.99
C ARG A 88 9.06 -13.42 -7.11
N VAL A 89 8.71 -12.15 -6.92
CA VAL A 89 9.00 -11.05 -7.85
C VAL A 89 10.02 -10.08 -7.26
N SER A 90 10.71 -9.36 -8.14
CA SER A 90 11.62 -8.30 -7.72
C SER A 90 10.85 -7.01 -7.47
N MET A 91 11.02 -6.43 -6.27
CA MET A 91 10.50 -5.11 -5.91
C MET A 91 11.61 -4.03 -5.92
N ARG A 92 12.66 -4.24 -6.72
CA ARG A 92 13.88 -3.42 -6.66
C ARG A 92 13.60 -1.95 -6.92
N ARG A 93 12.73 -1.64 -7.88
CA ARG A 93 12.42 -0.26 -8.27
C ARG A 93 11.63 0.43 -7.18
N GLU A 94 10.59 -0.24 -6.70
CA GLU A 94 9.68 0.25 -5.67
C GLU A 94 10.42 0.45 -4.34
N LEU A 95 11.27 -0.49 -3.95
CA LEU A 95 12.10 -0.36 -2.75
C LEU A 95 13.15 0.75 -2.89
N HIS A 96 13.70 0.96 -4.08
CA HIS A 96 14.62 2.08 -4.31
C HIS A 96 13.93 3.43 -4.11
N GLU A 97 12.73 3.60 -4.67
CA GLU A 97 11.92 4.80 -4.48
C GLU A 97 11.57 5.03 -3.00
N VAL A 98 11.13 3.98 -2.30
CA VAL A 98 10.81 4.06 -0.86
C VAL A 98 12.04 4.46 -0.03
N ASN A 99 13.22 3.92 -0.38
CA ASN A 99 14.46 4.25 0.33
C ASN A 99 14.89 5.70 0.11
N GLN A 100 14.76 6.22 -1.12
CA GLN A 100 15.03 7.65 -1.39
C GLN A 100 14.14 8.56 -0.54
N LEU A 101 12.85 8.26 -0.48
CA LEU A 101 11.91 9.03 0.34
C LEU A 101 12.21 8.89 1.85
N LEU A 102 12.65 7.72 2.31
CA LEU A 102 13.06 7.54 3.71
C LEU A 102 14.26 8.40 4.07
N GLU A 103 15.26 8.47 3.19
CA GLU A 103 16.46 9.30 3.37
C GLU A 103 16.08 10.80 3.46
N GLU A 104 15.25 11.28 2.53
CA GLU A 104 14.75 12.68 2.53
C GLU A 104 14.01 13.03 3.84
N VAL A 105 13.16 12.13 4.32
CA VAL A 105 12.38 12.34 5.55
C VAL A 105 13.29 12.34 6.79
N GLU A 106 14.30 11.47 6.84
CA GLU A 106 15.26 11.42 7.94
C GLU A 106 16.10 12.70 8.03
N GLU A 107 16.48 13.30 6.90
CA GLU A 107 17.13 14.61 6.87
C GLU A 107 16.20 15.72 7.37
N GLY A 108 14.94 15.71 6.93
CA GLY A 108 13.90 16.63 7.41
C GLY A 108 13.71 16.56 8.92
N LEU A 109 13.69 15.36 9.51
CA LEU A 109 13.55 15.18 10.96
C LEU A 109 14.75 15.72 11.75
N LYS A 110 15.98 15.52 11.25
CA LYS A 110 17.19 16.02 11.90
C LYS A 110 17.26 17.55 11.87
N SER A 111 16.91 18.16 10.75
CA SER A 111 16.89 19.63 10.64
C SER A 111 15.89 20.26 11.62
N SER A 112 14.72 19.65 11.82
CA SER A 112 13.74 20.14 12.80
C SER A 112 14.18 19.97 14.26
N SER A 113 14.98 18.94 14.58
CA SER A 113 15.48 18.77 15.95
C SER A 113 16.57 19.78 16.30
N ASP A 114 17.36 20.22 15.32
CA ASP A 114 18.46 21.18 15.52
C ASP A 114 17.95 22.64 15.66
N GLU A 115 16.71 22.93 15.27
CA GLU A 115 16.08 24.26 15.41
C GLU A 115 15.38 24.47 16.76
N ASP A 116 15.10 23.40 17.50
CA ASP A 116 14.40 23.42 18.80
C ASP A 116 15.36 23.45 20.03
N ASP A 117 16.68 23.39 19.82
CA ASP A 117 17.77 23.45 20.83
C ASP A 117 18.46 24.84 20.90
#